data_AF-A0A378W2W9-F1
#
_entry.id   AF-A0A378W2W9-F1
#
_cell.length_a   1.000
_cell.length_b   1.000
_cell.length_c   1.000
_cell.angle_alpha   90.00
_cell.angle_beta   90.00
_cell.angle_gamma   90.00
#
_symmetry.space_group_name_H-M   'P 1'
#
loop_
_entity.id
_entity.type
_entity.pdbx_description
1 polymer ?
#
loop_
_entity_poly.entity_id
_entity_poly.type
_entity_poly.pdbx_seq_one_letter_code
_entity_poly.pdbx_strand_id
1 'polypeptide(L)'
;MLIIRNLIYWLILCSSLIFLFPFMLLASPFRDGAHKMARVWVGILNWSLKHIVGLKYRIIGAEHIPDRPSVICAKHQSGWETLALQEIFRRRFTLPSASCSKSPFSAGA
;
A
#
# COMPACT_ATOMS: atom_id res chain seq x y z
N MET A 1 5.17 -3.64 25.76
CA MET A 1 4.05 -4.29 25.01
C MET A 1 4.04 -3.95 23.50
N LEU A 2 4.52 -2.78 23.06
CA LEU A 2 4.57 -2.42 21.62
C LEU A 2 5.49 -3.34 20.79
N ILE A 3 6.64 -3.69 21.35
CA ILE A 3 7.65 -4.55 20.70
C ILE A 3 7.08 -5.93 20.37
N ILE A 4 6.30 -6.54 21.28
CA ILE A 4 5.69 -7.86 21.06
C ILE A 4 4.69 -7.80 19.91
N ARG A 5 3.82 -6.79 19.89
CA ARG A 5 2.83 -6.58 18.80
C ARG A 5 3.53 -6.38 17.46
N ASN A 6 4.62 -5.62 17.44
CA ASN A 6 5.46 -5.42 16.26
C ASN A 6 6.16 -6.72 15.83
N LEU A 7 6.64 -7.52 16.77
CA LEU A 7 7.31 -8.79 16.47
C LEU A 7 6.32 -9.80 15.85
N ILE A 8 5.10 -9.87 16.36
CA ILE A 8 4.01 -10.68 15.78
C ILE A 8 3.71 -10.19 14.36
N TYR A 9 3.63 -8.88 14.14
CA TYR A 9 3.42 -8.32 12.81
C TYR A 9 4.55 -8.70 11.84
N TRP A 10 5.81 -8.63 12.27
CA TRP A 10 6.96 -9.06 11.47
C TRP A 10 6.92 -10.55 11.12
N LEU A 11 6.51 -11.41 12.06
CA LEU A 11 6.33 -12.84 11.79
C LEU A 11 5.25 -13.09 10.72
N ILE A 12 4.14 -12.37 10.79
CA ILE A 12 3.06 -12.46 9.79
C ILE A 12 3.56 -11.94 8.43
N LEU A 13 4.29 -10.83 8.40
CA LEU A 13 4.87 -10.29 7.18
C LEU A 13 5.79 -11.32 6.51
N CYS A 14 6.77 -11.87 7.23
CA CYS A 14 7.71 -12.86 6.70
C CYS A 14 7.00 -14.15 6.27
N SER A 15 6.11 -14.68 7.12
CA SER A 15 5.36 -15.89 6.82
C SER A 15 4.48 -15.72 5.58
N SER A 16 3.68 -14.64 5.53
CA SER A 16 2.81 -14.35 4.39
C SER A 16 3.59 -14.18 3.09
N LEU A 17 4.77 -13.55 3.13
CA LEU A 17 5.65 -13.43 1.97
C LEU A 17 6.08 -14.81 1.46
N ILE A 18 6.59 -15.67 2.33
CA ILE A 18 7.06 -17.02 1.98
C ILE A 18 5.93 -17.85 1.37
N PHE A 19 4.73 -17.78 1.95
CA PHE A 19 3.58 -18.54 1.46
C PHE A 19 3.01 -17.97 0.16
N LEU A 20 2.83 -16.65 0.05
CA LEU A 20 2.13 -16.04 -1.11
C LEU A 20 3.03 -15.83 -2.32
N PHE A 21 4.34 -15.72 -2.15
CA PHE A 21 5.28 -15.53 -3.25
C PHE A 21 5.22 -16.64 -4.32
N PRO A 22 5.25 -17.95 -4.00
CA PRO A 22 5.10 -19.00 -5.00
C PRO A 22 3.73 -18.96 -5.70
N PHE A 23 2.64 -18.64 -4.99
CA PHE A 23 1.32 -18.46 -5.62
C PHE A 23 1.30 -17.25 -6.57
N MET A 24 2.02 -16.18 -6.24
CA MET A 24 2.13 -15.00 -7.09
C MET A 24 2.92 -15.28 -8.37
N LEU A 25 3.98 -16.07 -8.28
CA LEU A 25 4.72 -16.56 -9.45
C LEU A 25 3.83 -17.45 -10.35
N LEU A 26 3.05 -18.35 -9.73
CA LEU A 26 2.12 -19.21 -10.46
C LEU A 26 0.95 -18.45 -11.09
N ALA A 27 0.55 -17.32 -10.49
CA ALA A 27 -0.48 -16.42 -11.00
C ALA A 27 0.04 -15.42 -12.04
N SER A 28 1.37 -15.30 -12.22
CA SER A 28 2.03 -14.43 -13.20
C SER A 28 1.58 -14.64 -14.66
N PRO A 29 1.44 -15.88 -15.19
CA PRO A 29 0.98 -16.10 -16.57
C PRO A 29 -0.47 -15.66 -16.82
N PHE A 30 -1.27 -15.43 -15.78
CA PHE A 30 -2.64 -14.94 -15.93
C PHE A 30 -2.67 -13.40 -15.96
N ARG A 31 -3.38 -12.83 -16.94
CA ARG A 31 -3.61 -11.37 -17.02
C ARG A 31 -4.22 -10.89 -15.69
N ASP A 32 -3.56 -9.91 -15.05
CA ASP A 32 -3.87 -9.35 -13.73
C ASP A 32 -3.73 -10.29 -12.51
N GLY A 33 -3.25 -11.53 -12.67
CA GLY A 33 -3.15 -12.51 -11.58
C GLY A 33 -2.20 -12.05 -10.46
N ALA A 34 -0.99 -11.64 -10.83
CA ALA A 34 -0.02 -11.08 -9.89
C ALA A 34 -0.55 -9.83 -9.17
N HIS A 35 -1.22 -8.92 -9.88
CA HIS A 35 -1.83 -7.72 -9.28
C HIS A 35 -2.98 -8.04 -8.33
N LYS A 36 -3.78 -9.08 -8.61
CA LYS A 36 -4.82 -9.57 -7.70
C LYS A 36 -4.18 -10.12 -6.42
N MET A 37 -3.13 -10.93 -6.53
CA MET A 37 -2.45 -11.49 -5.35
C MET A 37 -1.77 -10.42 -4.52
N ALA A 38 -1.13 -9.43 -5.16
CA ALA A 38 -0.57 -8.29 -4.45
C ALA A 38 -1.63 -7.54 -3.62
N ARG A 39 -2.84 -7.34 -4.15
CA ARG A 39 -3.94 -6.70 -3.40
C ARG A 39 -4.40 -7.54 -2.21
N VAL A 40 -4.51 -8.86 -2.38
CA VAL A 40 -4.87 -9.77 -1.27
C VAL A 40 -3.81 -9.69 -0.19
N TRP A 41 -2.53 -9.73 -0.55
CA TRP A 41 -1.42 -9.63 0.39
C TRP A 41 -1.43 -8.31 1.17
N VAL A 42 -1.59 -7.17 0.47
CA VAL A 42 -1.70 -5.84 1.08
C VAL A 42 -2.88 -5.76 2.06
N GLY A 43 -4.01 -6.36 1.70
CA GLY A 43 -5.19 -6.45 2.57
C GLY A 43 -4.90 -7.22 3.86
N ILE A 44 -4.18 -8.35 3.77
CA ILE A 44 -3.76 -9.13 4.95
C ILE A 44 -2.86 -8.28 5.85
N LEU A 45 -1.87 -7.59 5.29
CA LEU A 45 -0.96 -6.75 6.07
C LEU A 45 -1.69 -5.59 6.75
N ASN A 46 -2.53 -4.85 6.02
CA ASN A 46 -3.32 -3.76 6.60
C ASN A 46 -4.29 -4.27 7.68
N TRP A 47 -4.89 -5.43 7.48
CA TRP A 47 -5.73 -6.08 8.50
C TRP A 47 -4.94 -6.41 9.76
N SER A 48 -3.74 -6.99 9.62
CA SER A 48 -2.85 -7.30 10.74
C SER A 48 -2.37 -6.03 11.47
N LEU A 49 -2.01 -4.97 10.73
CA LEU A 49 -1.66 -3.67 11.30
C LEU A 49 -2.82 -3.09 12.12
N LYS A 50 -4.06 -3.19 11.62
CA LYS A 50 -5.24 -2.68 12.31
C LYS A 50 -5.58 -3.48 13.57
N HIS A 51 -5.53 -4.82 13.53
CA HIS A 51 -5.98 -5.66 14.65
C HIS A 51 -4.87 -5.96 15.66
N ILE A 52 -3.63 -6.17 15.20
CA ILE A 52 -2.51 -6.56 16.07
C ILE A 52 -1.82 -5.31 16.58
N VAL A 53 -1.41 -4.40 15.69
CA VAL A 53 -0.70 -3.16 16.06
C VAL A 53 -1.67 -2.05 16.48
N GLY A 54 -2.95 -2.15 16.11
CA GLY A 54 -3.96 -1.17 16.49
C GLY A 54 -3.82 0.15 15.71
N LEU A 55 -3.20 0.10 14.52
CA LEU A 55 -2.99 1.29 13.71
C LEU A 55 -4.34 1.81 13.22
N LYS A 56 -4.73 2.99 13.71
CA LYS A 56 -5.91 3.73 13.27
C LYS A 56 -5.44 4.91 12.42
N TYR A 57 -5.92 4.98 11.19
CA TYR A 57 -5.68 6.12 10.32
C TYR A 57 -7.01 6.78 9.96
N ARG A 58 -6.94 8.07 9.60
CA ARG A 58 -8.09 8.85 9.13
C ARG A 58 -7.72 9.43 7.77
N ILE A 59 -8.61 9.26 6.80
CA ILE A 59 -8.52 9.93 5.50
C ILE A 59 -9.27 11.25 5.62
N ILE A 60 -8.62 12.35 5.24
CA ILE A 60 -9.18 13.69 5.19
C ILE A 60 -9.07 14.15 3.74
N GLY A 61 -10.11 14.78 3.19
CA GLY A 61 -10.07 15.25 1.79
C GLY A 61 -10.30 14.13 0.77
N ALA A 62 -10.98 13.05 1.12
CA ALA A 62 -11.31 11.97 0.17
C ALA A 62 -12.17 12.47 -1.01
N GLU A 63 -12.90 13.56 -0.81
CA GLU A 63 -13.67 14.29 -1.80
C GLU A 63 -12.82 14.98 -2.88
N HIS A 64 -11.53 15.22 -2.62
CA HIS A 64 -10.62 15.83 -3.59
C HIS A 64 -9.96 14.80 -4.53
N ILE A 65 -10.33 13.52 -4.41
CA ILE A 65 -9.77 12.47 -5.27
C ILE A 65 -10.40 12.62 -6.67
N PRO A 66 -9.63 13.01 -7.71
CA PRO A 66 -10.20 13.24 -9.03
C PRO A 66 -10.55 11.89 -9.68
N ASP A 67 -11.68 11.81 -10.39
CA ASP A 67 -12.10 10.59 -11.11
C ASP A 67 -11.26 10.26 -12.35
N ARG A 68 -10.46 11.24 -12.81
CA ARG A 68 -9.56 11.12 -13.96
C ARG A 68 -8.18 10.56 -13.56
N PRO A 69 -7.39 10.03 -14.51
CA PRO A 69 -6.01 9.63 -14.27
C PRO A 69 -5.21 10.82 -13.69
N SER A 70 -4.69 10.65 -12.49
CA SER A 70 -3.95 11.70 -11.78
C SER A 70 -2.67 11.14 -11.18
N VAL A 71 -1.63 11.96 -11.17
CA VAL A 71 -0.39 11.65 -10.46
C VAL A 71 -0.64 11.91 -8.98
N ILE A 72 -0.35 10.93 -8.13
CA ILE A 72 -0.44 11.05 -6.68
C ILE A 72 0.97 11.17 -6.13
N CYS A 73 1.21 12.25 -5.41
CA CYS A 73 2.47 12.51 -4.74
C CYS A 73 2.26 12.38 -3.24
N ALA A 74 2.86 11.35 -2.65
CA ALA A 74 2.85 11.12 -1.22
C ALA A 74 4.26 11.26 -0.67
N LYS A 75 4.39 11.89 0.49
CA LYS A 75 5.64 11.88 1.25
C LYS A 75 5.85 10.44 1.73
N HIS A 76 7.02 9.86 1.45
CA HIS A 76 7.31 8.48 1.85
C HIS A 76 7.95 8.48 3.24
N GLN A 77 7.15 8.48 4.30
CA GLN A 77 7.65 8.44 5.68
C GLN A 77 7.64 7.03 6.28
N SER A 78 6.88 6.11 5.70
CA SER A 78 6.72 4.75 6.21
C SER A 78 6.43 3.76 5.09
N GLY A 79 6.76 2.48 5.34
CA GLY A 79 6.35 1.40 4.44
C GLY A 79 4.84 1.16 4.45
N TRP A 80 4.13 1.59 5.51
CA TRP A 80 2.68 1.48 5.60
C TRP A 80 1.96 2.37 4.58
N GLU A 81 2.49 3.57 4.30
CA GLU A 81 1.91 4.47 3.29
C GLU A 81 1.88 3.81 1.91
N THR A 82 2.87 3.01 1.55
CA THR A 82 2.87 2.24 0.29
C THR A 82 1.69 1.28 0.22
N LEU A 83 1.39 0.58 1.33
CA LEU A 83 0.27 -0.36 1.43
C LEU A 83 -1.08 0.37 1.42
N ALA A 84 -1.18 1.46 2.18
CA ALA A 84 -2.39 2.27 2.27
C ALA A 84 -2.74 2.91 0.92
N LEU A 85 -1.76 3.44 0.18
CA LEU A 85 -1.98 4.03 -1.13
C LEU A 85 -2.50 3.02 -2.15
N GLN A 86 -2.06 1.75 -2.08
CA GLN A 86 -2.58 0.70 -2.96
C GLN A 86 -4.04 0.34 -2.66
N GLU A 87 -4.47 0.50 -1.41
CA GLU A 87 -5.86 0.30 -0.99
C GLU A 87 -6.75 1.50 -1.34
N ILE A 88 -6.29 2.72 -1.02
CA ILE A 88 -7.01 3.98 -1.25
C ILE A 88 -7.10 4.31 -2.74
N PHE A 89 -6.00 4.17 -3.48
CA PHE A 89 -5.91 4.54 -4.90
C PHE A 89 -5.79 3.29 -5.77
N ARG A 90 -6.93 2.61 -5.95
CA ARG A 90 -7.04 1.41 -6.77
C ARG A 90 -6.71 1.73 -8.24
N ARG A 91 -5.54 1.27 -8.71
CA ARG A 91 -4.98 1.45 -10.08
C ARG A 91 -4.45 2.85 -10.42
N ARG A 92 -3.53 3.40 -9.62
CA ARG A 92 -2.76 4.60 -10.01
C ARG A 92 -1.26 4.37 -9.81
N PHE A 93 -0.46 4.88 -10.77
CA PHE A 93 0.99 4.87 -10.67
C PHE A 93 1.41 5.97 -9.69
N THR A 94 1.96 5.57 -8.53
CA THR A 94 2.49 6.49 -7.54
C THR A 94 3.92 6.87 -7.93
N LEU A 95 4.20 8.17 -8.08
CA LEU A 95 5.55 8.66 -8.33
C LEU A 95 6.25 9.01 -6.99
N PRO A 96 7.57 8.77 -6.87
CA PRO A 96 8.33 9.19 -5.70
C PRO A 96 8.33 10.72 -5.58
N SER A 97 8.26 11.23 -4.34
CA SER A 97 8.16 12.66 -4.04
C SER A 97 9.28 13.51 -4.65
N ALA A 98 10.50 12.95 -4.74
CA ALA A 98 11.65 13.59 -5.36
C ALA A 98 11.44 13.88 -6.87
N SER A 99 10.65 13.06 -7.56
CA SER A 99 10.28 13.28 -8.96
C SER A 99 9.13 14.28 -9.08
N CYS A 100 8.21 14.29 -8.10
CA CYS A 100 7.07 15.19 -8.09
C CYS A 100 7.44 16.68 -7.96
N SER A 101 8.50 17.01 -7.20
CA SER A 101 9.03 18.38 -7.08
C SER A 101 9.48 18.99 -8.43
N LYS A 102 9.74 18.16 -9.44
CA LYS A 102 10.16 18.61 -10.78
C LYS A 102 9.00 18.65 -11.78
N SER A 103 7.82 18.18 -11.39
CA SER A 103 6.64 18.15 -12.27
C SER A 103 5.90 19.50 -12.21
N PRO A 104 5.44 20.05 -13.35
CA PRO A 104 4.74 21.35 -13.40
C PRO A 104 3.35 21.35 -12.72
N PHE A 105 2.95 20.22 -12.12
CA PHE A 105 1.64 20.04 -11.49
C PHE A 105 1.64 20.23 -9.97
N SER A 106 2.76 20.58 -9.33
CA SER A 106 2.84 20.73 -7.87
C SER A 106 2.35 22.09 -7.33
N ALA A 107 1.48 22.80 -8.05
CA ALA A 107 0.90 24.05 -7.59
C ALA A 107 -0.59 23.84 -7.25
N GLY A 108 -0.90 23.73 -5.96
CA GLY A 108 -2.26 23.82 -5.44
C GLY A 108 -2.74 22.63 -4.63
N ALA A 109 -2.21 22.47 -3.41
CA ALA A 109 -2.91 21.91 -2.26
C ALA A 109 -2.23 22.40 -0.98
#